data_AF-A0A2N8TUQ6-F1
#
_entry.id   AF-A0A2N8TUQ6-F1
#
_cell.length_a   1.000
_cell.length_b   1.000
_cell.length_c   1.000
_cell.angle_alpha   90.00
_cell.angle_beta   90.00
_cell.angle_gamma   90.00
#
_symmetry.space_group_name_H-M   'P 1'
#
loop_
_entity.id
_entity.type
_entity.pdbx_description
1 polymer ?
#
loop_
_entity_poly.entity_id
_entity_poly.type
_entity_poly.pdbx_seq_one_letter_code
_entity_poly.pdbx_strand_id
1 'polypeptide(L)'
;MATDPARTPIDQELVVHLYTALDGPQAAQGYELIRRIWERCRDELGMDQPIAGTGLPATLPPDPKSLVPGRPAAAQEHPTADFQAVVRREHDVVNLSVALAAPLGATSRRLRIGSASPPGWVEFDRWWAGLTADGTEAVLGETRVYQAKFVGTDVPPLDLAAAEVRRALPDGDNAPYWWQRGWTTEQGFAVWELSPDDSGARRRIVALASQDQDAQLSAWTWSQGQPDMPPLCRYSMHAAKLRYQARMPWTSRDTVAVLPWNRVIFRTGSPFLSGRSSEGWASPWRKPTTKGRETG
;
A
#
# COMPACT_ATOMS: atom_id res chain seq x y z
N MET A 1 8.08 -24.09 21.44
CA MET A 1 6.62 -24.01 21.26
C MET A 1 6.35 -24.06 19.77
N ALA A 2 5.54 -25.01 19.30
CA ALA A 2 5.10 -25.00 17.91
C ALA A 2 4.14 -23.82 17.69
N THR A 3 4.39 -23.02 16.66
CA THR A 3 3.51 -21.92 16.25
C THR A 3 2.20 -22.51 15.78
N ASP A 4 1.08 -22.13 16.39
CA ASP A 4 -0.26 -22.52 15.93
C ASP A 4 -0.51 -21.81 14.59
N PRO A 5 -0.69 -22.55 13.47
CA PRO A 5 -0.88 -21.94 12.15
C PRO A 5 -2.15 -21.08 12.09
N ALA A 6 -3.15 -21.35 12.93
CA ALA A 6 -4.35 -20.51 13.03
C ALA A 6 -4.07 -19.12 13.64
N ARG A 7 -2.89 -18.94 14.24
CA ARG A 7 -2.48 -17.70 14.92
C ARG A 7 -1.35 -16.98 14.19
N THR A 8 -0.80 -17.52 13.11
CA THR A 8 0.27 -16.86 12.36
C THR A 8 -0.34 -16.05 11.21
N PRO A 9 0.06 -14.77 11.00
CA PRO A 9 -0.36 -14.03 9.83
C PRO A 9 0.14 -14.71 8.55
N ILE A 10 -0.80 -15.05 7.66
CA ILE A 10 -0.55 -15.59 6.32
C ILE A 10 -0.70 -14.51 5.26
N ASP A 11 -0.22 -14.78 4.05
CA ASP A 11 -0.30 -13.88 2.90
C ASP A 11 0.11 -12.45 3.28
N GLN A 12 1.32 -12.33 3.82
CA GLN A 12 1.87 -11.04 4.18
C GLN A 12 2.11 -10.22 2.92
N GLU A 13 1.61 -9.00 2.91
CA GLU A 13 1.79 -8.03 1.83
C GLU A 13 2.22 -6.69 2.41
N LEU A 14 3.03 -5.96 1.65
CA LEU A 14 3.39 -4.58 1.93
C LEU A 14 2.77 -3.67 0.88
N VAL A 15 1.93 -2.75 1.33
CA VAL A 15 1.42 -1.65 0.51
C VAL A 15 2.06 -0.35 0.97
N VAL A 16 2.66 0.40 0.05
CA VAL A 16 3.25 1.70 0.34
C VAL A 16 2.54 2.78 -0.45
N HIS A 17 2.21 3.89 0.20
CA HIS A 17 1.72 5.10 -0.43
C HIS A 17 2.68 6.25 -0.12
N LEU A 18 3.23 6.85 -1.17
CA LEU A 18 4.15 7.98 -1.09
C LEU A 18 3.50 9.20 -1.73
N TYR A 19 3.62 10.36 -1.09
CA TYR A 19 2.94 11.59 -1.48
C TYR A 19 3.94 12.73 -1.69
N THR A 20 3.85 13.40 -2.83
CA THR A 20 4.66 14.60 -3.13
C THR A 20 3.76 15.74 -3.60
N ALA A 21 4.16 16.98 -3.30
CA ALA A 21 3.43 18.16 -3.76
C ALA A 21 3.70 18.43 -5.25
N LEU A 22 2.69 18.97 -5.95
CA LEU A 22 2.82 19.48 -7.31
C LEU A 22 3.19 20.97 -7.37
N ASP A 23 3.17 21.64 -6.23
CA ASP A 23 3.51 23.04 -6.06
C ASP A 23 4.46 23.27 -4.86
N GLY A 24 4.98 24.49 -4.77
CA GLY A 24 5.94 24.86 -3.75
C GLY A 24 7.38 24.44 -4.05
N PRO A 25 8.31 24.70 -3.10
CA PRO A 25 9.75 24.64 -3.33
C PRO A 25 10.28 23.22 -3.61
N GLN A 26 9.57 22.19 -3.14
CA GLN A 26 9.97 20.79 -3.29
C GLN A 26 9.28 20.06 -4.45
N ALA A 27 8.38 20.71 -5.21
CA ALA A 27 7.55 20.04 -6.22
C ALA A 27 8.35 19.31 -7.30
N ALA A 28 9.33 19.99 -7.88
CA ALA A 28 10.18 19.40 -8.92
C ALA A 28 10.98 18.21 -8.39
N GLN A 29 11.59 18.35 -7.21
CA GLN A 29 12.36 17.29 -6.57
C GLN A 29 11.48 16.09 -6.18
N GLY A 30 10.26 16.37 -5.69
CA GLY A 30 9.28 15.35 -5.32
C GLY A 30 8.80 14.56 -6.53
N TYR A 31 8.51 15.22 -7.66
CA TYR A 31 8.12 14.49 -8.86
C TYR A 31 9.27 13.67 -9.46
N GLU A 32 10.48 14.22 -9.48
CA GLU A 32 11.67 13.47 -9.91
C GLU A 32 11.94 12.25 -9.01
N LEU A 33 11.69 12.36 -7.70
CA LEU A 33 11.74 11.20 -6.80
C LEU A 33 10.74 10.11 -7.20
N ILE A 34 9.49 10.48 -7.50
CA ILE A 34 8.47 9.53 -7.98
C ILE A 34 8.94 8.84 -9.27
N ARG A 35 9.49 9.61 -10.23
CA ARG A 35 10.02 9.07 -11.49
C ARG A 35 11.17 8.09 -11.25
N ARG A 36 12.12 8.42 -10.36
CA ARG A 36 13.23 7.52 -10.02
C ARG A 36 12.76 6.23 -9.37
N ILE A 37 11.83 6.31 -8.40
CA ILE A 37 11.29 5.10 -7.76
C ILE A 37 10.51 4.26 -8.78
N TRP A 38 9.76 4.90 -9.69
CA TRP A 38 9.04 4.22 -10.76
C TRP A 38 9.98 3.38 -11.65
N GLU A 39 11.09 3.96 -12.10
CA GLU A 39 12.07 3.23 -12.90
C GLU A 39 12.83 2.17 -12.10
N ARG A 40 13.16 2.43 -10.82
CA ARG A 40 13.74 1.37 -9.96
C ARG A 40 12.79 0.20 -9.75
N CYS A 41 11.49 0.42 -9.62
CA CYS A 41 10.51 -0.67 -9.58
C CYS A 41 10.56 -1.53 -10.87
N ARG A 42 10.79 -0.90 -12.02
CA ARG A 42 10.98 -1.60 -13.30
C ARG A 42 12.29 -2.39 -13.31
N ASP A 43 13.40 -1.74 -13.00
CA ASP A 43 14.74 -2.30 -13.15
C ASP A 43 15.09 -3.33 -12.06
N GLU A 44 14.72 -3.07 -10.80
CA GLU A 44 15.10 -3.89 -9.65
C GLU A 44 14.04 -4.93 -9.29
N LEU A 45 12.74 -4.61 -9.48
CA LEU A 45 11.63 -5.51 -9.17
C LEU A 45 10.96 -6.11 -10.41
N GLY A 46 11.42 -5.80 -11.62
CA GLY A 46 10.88 -6.36 -12.86
C GLY A 46 9.43 -5.94 -13.14
N MET A 47 8.96 -4.81 -12.58
CA MET A 47 7.62 -4.29 -12.85
C MET A 47 7.59 -3.55 -14.20
N ASP A 48 7.68 -4.27 -15.31
CA ASP A 48 7.84 -3.69 -16.65
C ASP A 48 6.60 -3.80 -17.55
N GLN A 49 5.56 -4.52 -17.12
CA GLN A 49 4.32 -4.74 -17.87
C GLN A 49 3.23 -3.75 -17.46
N PRO A 50 2.32 -3.37 -18.37
CA PRO A 50 1.10 -2.64 -17.97
C PRO A 50 0.16 -3.53 -17.17
N ILE A 51 -0.60 -2.95 -16.23
CA ILE A 51 -1.62 -3.70 -15.48
C ILE A 51 -2.82 -3.98 -16.39
N ALA A 52 -3.08 -5.27 -16.63
CA ALA A 52 -4.19 -5.70 -17.48
C ALA A 52 -5.55 -5.17 -16.98
N GLY A 53 -6.40 -4.73 -17.92
CA GLY A 53 -7.77 -4.26 -17.62
C GLY A 53 -7.87 -2.82 -17.12
N THR A 54 -6.75 -2.13 -16.85
CA THR A 54 -6.78 -0.71 -16.43
C THR A 54 -6.81 0.28 -17.60
N GLY A 55 -6.30 -0.10 -18.77
CA GLY A 55 -6.10 0.80 -19.91
C GLY A 55 -5.04 1.88 -19.68
N LEU A 56 -4.26 1.78 -18.60
CA LEU A 56 -3.22 2.76 -18.26
C LEU A 56 -1.89 2.43 -18.94
N PRO A 57 -1.09 3.46 -19.27
CA PRO A 57 0.26 3.26 -19.78
C PRO A 57 1.19 2.79 -18.65
N ALA A 58 2.19 1.98 -19.01
CA ALA A 58 3.30 1.61 -18.11
C ALA A 58 4.40 2.69 -18.04
N THR A 59 4.36 3.68 -18.94
CA THR A 59 5.30 4.80 -18.96
C THR A 59 4.74 5.97 -18.18
N LEU A 60 5.50 6.48 -17.21
CA LEU A 60 5.13 7.67 -16.46
C LEU A 60 5.45 8.94 -17.27
N PRO A 61 4.52 9.90 -17.41
CA PRO A 61 4.77 11.14 -18.14
C PRO A 61 5.99 11.91 -17.62
N PRO A 62 6.78 12.57 -18.49
CA PRO A 62 7.95 13.35 -18.07
C PRO A 62 7.59 14.64 -17.34
N ASP A 63 6.50 15.30 -17.72
CA ASP A 63 6.06 16.55 -17.12
C ASP A 63 4.90 16.31 -16.14
N PRO A 64 5.03 16.69 -14.84
CA PRO A 64 3.95 16.55 -13.87
C PRO A 64 2.69 17.34 -14.24
N LYS A 65 2.78 18.37 -15.09
CA LYS A 65 1.62 19.14 -15.57
C LYS A 65 0.71 18.34 -16.49
N SER A 66 1.22 17.28 -17.11
CA SER A 66 0.43 16.38 -17.98
C SER A 66 -0.49 15.44 -17.19
N LEU A 67 -0.31 15.33 -15.88
CA LEU A 67 -1.13 14.49 -15.02
C LEU A 67 -2.51 15.11 -14.85
N VAL A 68 -3.58 14.32 -15.06
CA VAL A 68 -4.96 14.79 -14.90
C VAL A 68 -5.44 14.57 -13.46
N PRO A 69 -5.92 15.61 -12.74
CA PRO A 69 -6.45 15.44 -11.39
C PRO A 69 -7.60 14.43 -11.30
N GLY A 70 -7.62 13.63 -10.24
CA GLY A 70 -8.64 12.62 -9.99
C GLY A 70 -8.55 11.40 -10.91
N ARG A 71 -7.46 11.28 -11.67
CA ARG A 71 -7.23 10.14 -12.58
C ARG A 71 -5.86 9.50 -12.33
N PRO A 72 -5.78 8.16 -12.40
CA PRO A 72 -4.51 7.47 -12.48
C PRO A 72 -3.78 7.85 -13.77
N ALA A 73 -2.46 8.00 -13.67
CA ALA A 73 -1.61 8.46 -14.76
C ALA A 73 -0.82 7.32 -15.41
N ALA A 74 -0.33 6.38 -14.60
CA ALA A 74 0.43 5.24 -15.06
C ALA A 74 0.27 4.06 -14.10
N ALA A 75 0.37 2.84 -14.62
CA ALA A 75 0.33 1.61 -13.84
C ALA A 75 1.28 0.57 -14.44
N GLN A 76 2.06 -0.10 -13.59
CA GLN A 76 2.96 -1.19 -14.01
C GLN A 76 2.90 -2.37 -13.03
N GLU A 77 3.17 -3.57 -13.53
CA GLU A 77 3.20 -4.81 -12.75
C GLU A 77 4.34 -5.73 -13.18
N HIS A 78 4.70 -6.63 -12.28
CA HIS A 78 5.57 -7.75 -12.61
C HIS A 78 4.77 -8.83 -13.37
N PRO A 79 5.30 -9.42 -14.46
CA PRO A 79 4.59 -10.45 -15.23
C PRO A 79 4.14 -11.69 -14.42
N THR A 80 4.89 -12.10 -13.40
CA THR A 80 4.69 -13.38 -12.68
C THR A 80 4.61 -13.28 -11.16
N ALA A 81 5.14 -12.21 -10.57
CA ALA A 81 4.94 -11.89 -9.15
C ALA A 81 3.70 -11.01 -8.96
N ASP A 82 3.18 -10.95 -7.74
CA ASP A 82 2.06 -10.07 -7.39
C ASP A 82 2.60 -8.73 -6.88
N PHE A 83 3.34 -8.07 -7.77
CA PHE A 83 3.97 -6.76 -7.54
C PHE A 83 3.37 -5.75 -8.50
N GLN A 84 2.88 -4.63 -7.98
CA GLN A 84 2.20 -3.61 -8.76
C GLN A 84 2.56 -2.20 -8.27
N ALA A 85 2.60 -1.24 -9.19
CA ALA A 85 2.77 0.16 -8.88
C ALA A 85 1.80 1.02 -9.69
N VAL A 86 1.22 2.05 -9.05
CA VAL A 86 0.27 2.97 -9.68
C VAL A 86 0.61 4.41 -9.28
N VAL A 87 0.72 5.31 -10.25
CA VAL A 87 0.84 6.75 -10.02
C VAL A 87 -0.49 7.44 -10.30
N ARG A 88 -0.89 8.32 -9.39
CA ARG A 88 -2.12 9.11 -9.46
C ARG A 88 -1.83 10.57 -9.19
N ARG A 89 -2.66 11.45 -9.72
CA ARG A 89 -2.74 12.84 -9.27
C ARG A 89 -4.07 13.06 -8.56
N GLU A 90 -4.01 13.47 -7.30
CA GLU A 90 -5.16 13.92 -6.53
C GLU A 90 -4.95 15.40 -6.18
N HIS A 91 -5.69 16.29 -6.84
CA HIS A 91 -5.52 17.74 -6.72
C HIS A 91 -4.07 18.23 -6.93
N ASP A 92 -3.45 18.72 -5.85
CA ASP A 92 -2.10 19.26 -5.74
C ASP A 92 -1.06 18.21 -5.28
N VAL A 93 -1.44 16.93 -5.24
CA VAL A 93 -0.58 15.84 -4.78
C VAL A 93 -0.38 14.79 -5.88
N VAL A 94 0.86 14.34 -6.05
CA VAL A 94 1.17 13.09 -6.76
C VAL A 94 1.27 11.97 -5.72
N ASN A 95 0.54 10.90 -5.95
CA ASN A 95 0.62 9.67 -5.17
C ASN A 95 1.28 8.58 -6.01
N LEU A 96 2.34 7.99 -5.49
CA LEU A 96 2.82 6.68 -5.92
C LEU A 96 2.34 5.65 -4.90
N SER A 97 1.62 4.64 -5.36
CA SER A 97 1.30 3.46 -4.54
C SER A 97 1.99 2.23 -5.09
N VAL A 98 2.61 1.43 -4.23
CA VAL A 98 3.28 0.17 -4.58
C VAL A 98 2.73 -0.95 -3.68
N ALA A 99 2.37 -2.08 -4.27
CA ALA A 99 1.99 -3.29 -3.55
C ALA A 99 2.98 -4.42 -3.85
N LEU A 100 3.44 -5.08 -2.79
CA LEU A 100 4.35 -6.22 -2.82
C LEU A 100 3.70 -7.39 -2.08
N ALA A 101 3.34 -8.43 -2.81
CA ALA A 101 2.77 -9.65 -2.25
C ALA A 101 3.50 -10.89 -2.77
N ALA A 102 3.59 -11.93 -1.94
CA ALA A 102 4.07 -13.22 -2.39
C ALA A 102 3.01 -13.88 -3.30
N PRO A 103 3.38 -14.54 -4.41
CA PRO A 103 2.40 -15.17 -5.29
C PRO A 103 1.57 -16.21 -4.55
N LEU A 104 0.24 -16.13 -4.67
CA LEU A 104 -0.67 -17.16 -4.16
C LEU A 104 -0.32 -18.53 -4.75
N GLY A 105 -0.18 -19.55 -3.91
CA GLY A 105 0.13 -20.93 -4.31
C GLY A 105 1.63 -21.28 -4.44
N ALA A 106 2.53 -20.43 -3.94
CA ALA A 106 3.98 -20.66 -3.97
C ALA A 106 4.48 -21.85 -3.12
N THR A 107 3.61 -22.61 -2.45
CA THR A 107 3.97 -23.91 -1.85
C THR A 107 4.49 -24.91 -2.90
N SER A 108 4.25 -24.69 -4.20
CA SER A 108 4.61 -25.62 -5.27
C SER A 108 5.53 -25.05 -6.37
N ARG A 109 5.80 -23.73 -6.40
CA ARG A 109 6.83 -23.17 -7.30
C ARG A 109 8.15 -23.18 -6.57
N ARG A 110 9.01 -24.17 -6.92
CA ARG A 110 10.39 -24.34 -6.44
C ARG A 110 10.97 -23.01 -5.98
N LEU A 111 11.05 -22.86 -4.65
CA LEU A 111 11.81 -21.82 -3.99
C LEU A 111 13.13 -21.67 -4.74
N ARG A 112 13.42 -20.46 -5.25
CA ARG A 112 14.75 -20.15 -5.79
C ARG A 112 15.78 -20.64 -4.78
N ILE A 113 16.78 -21.37 -5.28
CA ILE A 113 17.89 -21.96 -4.53
C ILE A 113 18.35 -20.96 -3.45
N GLY A 114 18.02 -21.21 -2.18
CA GLY A 114 18.51 -20.42 -1.04
C GLY A 114 17.50 -19.92 -0.01
N SER A 115 16.18 -19.94 -0.23
CA SER A 115 15.19 -19.59 0.82
C SER A 115 14.16 -20.71 1.00
N ALA A 116 13.85 -21.08 2.24
CA ALA A 116 12.85 -22.11 2.56
C ALA A 116 11.40 -21.57 2.60
N SER A 117 11.23 -20.24 2.56
CA SER A 117 9.94 -19.57 2.73
C SER A 117 9.72 -18.49 1.67
N PRO A 118 8.46 -18.23 1.25
CA PRO A 118 8.13 -17.07 0.45
C PRO A 118 8.49 -15.77 1.20
N PRO A 119 8.76 -14.67 0.47
CA PRO A 119 9.06 -13.38 1.10
C PRO A 119 7.88 -12.89 1.95
N GLY A 120 8.17 -12.32 3.12
CA GLY A 120 7.20 -11.69 4.01
C GLY A 120 7.50 -10.20 4.22
N TRP A 121 6.92 -9.62 5.26
CA TRP A 121 7.06 -8.17 5.54
C TRP A 121 8.50 -7.71 5.68
N VAL A 122 9.39 -8.52 6.25
CA VAL A 122 10.82 -8.19 6.41
C VAL A 122 11.49 -8.05 5.05
N GLU A 123 11.27 -9.00 4.14
CA GLU A 123 11.85 -8.93 2.79
C GLU A 123 11.28 -7.76 2.00
N PHE A 124 9.96 -7.54 2.03
CA PHE A 124 9.33 -6.45 1.29
C PHE A 124 9.76 -5.07 1.81
N ASP A 125 9.89 -4.90 3.12
CA ASP A 125 10.36 -3.64 3.70
C ASP A 125 11.79 -3.34 3.31
N ARG A 126 12.66 -4.37 3.31
CA ARG A 126 14.04 -4.26 2.83
C ARG A 126 14.12 -3.87 1.36
N TRP A 127 13.29 -4.46 0.49
CA TRP A 127 13.25 -4.07 -0.92
C TRP A 127 12.77 -2.63 -1.09
N TRP A 128 11.71 -2.22 -0.39
CA TRP A 128 11.26 -0.83 -0.41
C TRP A 128 12.33 0.15 0.11
N ALA A 129 13.06 -0.21 1.16
CA ALA A 129 14.19 0.57 1.66
C ALA A 129 15.30 0.71 0.60
N GLY A 130 15.58 -0.33 -0.20
CA GLY A 130 16.50 -0.25 -1.34
C GLY A 130 16.04 0.73 -2.41
N LEU A 131 14.76 0.64 -2.83
CA LEU A 131 14.17 1.54 -3.83
C LEU A 131 14.26 3.01 -3.40
N THR A 132 14.13 3.28 -2.10
CA THR A 132 14.11 4.63 -1.50
C THR A 132 15.41 5.06 -0.84
N ALA A 133 16.51 4.32 -1.06
CA ALA A 133 17.80 4.57 -0.42
C ALA A 133 18.38 5.96 -0.68
N ASP A 134 18.04 6.58 -1.81
CA ASP A 134 18.52 7.92 -2.21
C ASP A 134 17.81 9.06 -1.46
N GLY A 135 16.92 8.72 -0.52
CA GLY A 135 16.23 9.66 0.36
C GLY A 135 14.79 9.96 -0.04
N THR A 136 14.02 10.39 0.96
CA THR A 136 12.59 10.73 0.85
C THR A 136 12.30 12.14 1.38
N GLU A 137 13.29 13.04 1.38
CA GLU A 137 13.17 14.36 2.02
C GLU A 137 12.16 15.30 1.34
N ALA A 138 11.92 15.10 0.05
CA ALA A 138 10.97 15.89 -0.74
C ALA A 138 9.51 15.39 -0.65
N VAL A 139 9.22 14.41 0.21
CA VAL A 139 7.86 13.85 0.36
C VAL A 139 7.06 14.62 1.40
N LEU A 140 5.77 14.79 1.11
CA LEU A 140 4.79 15.25 2.11
C LEU A 140 4.63 14.18 3.20
N GLY A 141 4.61 12.90 2.78
CA GLY A 141 4.62 11.76 3.66
C GLY A 141 4.72 10.43 2.93
N GLU A 142 4.96 9.38 3.70
CA GLU A 142 4.97 7.98 3.30
C GLU A 142 4.07 7.22 4.27
N THR A 143 3.24 6.31 3.77
CA THR A 143 2.46 5.37 4.59
C THR A 143 2.75 3.96 4.14
N ARG A 144 3.32 3.16 5.05
CA ARG A 144 3.53 1.73 4.87
C ARG A 144 2.42 0.99 5.59
N VAL A 145 1.72 0.13 4.87
CA VAL A 145 0.66 -0.73 5.38
C VAL A 145 1.15 -2.17 5.27
N TYR A 146 1.47 -2.76 6.41
CA TYR A 146 1.78 -4.17 6.54
C TYR A 146 0.44 -4.90 6.72
N GLN A 147 -0.02 -5.55 5.65
CA GLN A 147 -1.29 -6.27 5.69
C GLN A 147 -1.08 -7.78 5.62
N ALA A 148 -1.98 -8.52 6.27
CA ALA A 148 -1.96 -9.98 6.29
C ALA A 148 -3.33 -10.51 6.72
N LYS A 149 -3.48 -11.82 6.62
CA LYS A 149 -4.71 -12.55 6.96
C LYS A 149 -4.47 -13.55 8.08
N PHE A 150 -5.52 -13.94 8.78
CA PHE A 150 -5.54 -15.14 9.61
C PHE A 150 -6.49 -16.19 9.05
N VAL A 151 -6.15 -17.45 9.27
CA VAL A 151 -7.04 -18.57 8.99
C VAL A 151 -8.17 -18.57 10.02
N GLY A 152 -9.41 -18.57 9.54
CA GLY A 152 -10.60 -18.51 10.38
C GLY A 152 -11.59 -17.45 9.89
N THR A 153 -12.69 -17.30 10.62
CA THR A 153 -13.76 -16.33 10.32
C THR A 153 -13.47 -14.94 10.85
N ASP A 154 -12.68 -14.86 11.92
CA ASP A 154 -12.42 -13.63 12.66
C ASP A 154 -10.93 -13.48 12.95
N VAL A 155 -10.48 -12.24 13.14
CA VAL A 155 -9.13 -11.95 13.62
C VAL A 155 -9.02 -12.41 15.08
N PRO A 156 -7.91 -13.05 15.50
CA PRO A 156 -7.69 -13.39 16.91
C PRO A 156 -7.78 -12.16 17.83
N PRO A 157 -7.99 -12.36 19.15
CA PRO A 157 -7.88 -11.28 20.13
C PRO A 157 -6.63 -10.42 19.92
N LEU A 158 -6.78 -9.09 20.06
CA LEU A 158 -5.75 -8.13 19.67
C LEU A 158 -4.40 -8.36 20.36
N ASP A 159 -4.41 -8.81 21.62
CA ASP A 159 -3.20 -9.14 22.38
C ASP A 159 -2.44 -10.33 21.77
N LEU A 160 -3.15 -11.37 21.35
CA LEU A 160 -2.58 -12.53 20.66
C LEU A 160 -2.10 -12.16 19.26
N ALA A 161 -2.92 -11.46 18.48
CA ALA A 161 -2.57 -11.02 17.14
C ALA A 161 -1.33 -10.10 17.17
N ALA A 162 -1.26 -9.16 18.11
CA ALA A 162 -0.13 -8.24 18.21
C ALA A 162 1.18 -8.95 18.57
N ALA A 163 1.14 -10.01 19.38
CA ALA A 163 2.33 -10.80 19.70
C ALA A 163 2.93 -11.49 18.46
N GLU A 164 2.08 -11.95 17.54
CA GLU A 164 2.49 -12.62 16.30
C GLU A 164 2.96 -11.61 15.25
N VAL A 165 2.23 -10.50 15.10
CA VAL A 165 2.63 -9.36 14.26
C VAL A 165 4.00 -8.82 14.68
N ARG A 166 4.22 -8.66 15.99
CA ARG A 166 5.49 -8.15 16.53
C ARG A 166 6.69 -9.01 16.13
N ARG A 167 6.52 -10.33 16.00
CA ARG A 167 7.58 -11.25 15.54
C ARG A 167 7.79 -11.20 14.03
N ALA A 168 6.73 -10.93 13.26
CA ALA A 168 6.78 -10.90 11.80
C ALA A 168 7.22 -9.54 11.23
N LEU A 169 7.05 -8.45 11.98
CA LEU A 169 7.38 -7.10 11.54
C LEU A 169 8.90 -6.85 11.53
N PRO A 170 9.42 -6.14 10.51
CA PRO A 170 10.72 -5.51 10.63
C PRO A 170 10.68 -4.48 11.76
N ASP A 171 11.69 -4.46 12.62
CA ASP A 171 11.79 -3.45 13.69
C ASP A 171 10.56 -3.39 14.61
N GLY A 172 9.91 -4.53 14.84
CA GLY A 172 8.69 -4.64 15.65
C GLY A 172 8.83 -4.15 17.09
N ASP A 173 10.05 -3.93 17.57
CA ASP A 173 10.38 -3.49 18.93
C ASP A 173 10.78 -2.01 19.03
N ASN A 174 10.91 -1.30 17.91
CA ASN A 174 11.50 0.05 17.91
C ASN A 174 10.59 1.12 18.50
N ALA A 175 9.28 0.87 18.62
CA ALA A 175 8.34 1.74 19.29
C ALA A 175 7.78 1.08 20.55
N PRO A 176 7.84 1.74 21.72
CA PRO A 176 7.35 1.12 22.95
C PRO A 176 5.82 1.02 22.93
N TYR A 177 5.31 -0.14 23.33
CA TYR A 177 3.89 -0.39 23.63
C TYR A 177 2.89 -0.21 22.47
N TRP A 178 3.33 -0.10 21.21
CA TRP A 178 2.38 0.02 20.08
C TRP A 178 1.38 -1.14 20.03
N TRP A 179 1.82 -2.35 20.42
CA TRP A 179 1.00 -3.57 20.43
C TRP A 179 -0.23 -3.47 21.34
N GLN A 180 -0.22 -2.58 22.34
CA GLN A 180 -1.34 -2.32 23.24
C GLN A 180 -2.34 -1.31 22.68
N ARG A 181 -2.00 -0.60 21.60
CA ARG A 181 -2.80 0.48 21.01
C ARG A 181 -3.54 0.04 19.75
N GLY A 182 -3.80 -1.27 19.63
CA GLY A 182 -4.61 -1.82 18.54
C GLY A 182 -6.08 -1.51 18.71
N TRP A 183 -6.80 -1.43 17.61
CA TRP A 183 -8.26 -1.34 17.61
C TRP A 183 -8.86 -2.21 16.51
N THR A 184 -10.13 -2.58 16.70
CA THR A 184 -10.91 -3.29 15.68
C THR A 184 -11.84 -2.32 14.98
N THR A 185 -11.87 -2.35 13.65
CA THR A 185 -12.83 -1.56 12.86
C THR A 185 -14.23 -2.17 12.93
N GLU A 186 -15.26 -1.41 12.55
CA GLU A 186 -16.63 -1.94 12.44
C GLU A 186 -16.74 -3.10 11.42
N GLN A 187 -15.81 -3.16 10.47
CA GLN A 187 -15.72 -4.23 9.46
C GLN A 187 -14.98 -5.47 9.96
N GLY A 188 -14.43 -5.45 11.17
CA GLY A 188 -13.72 -6.58 11.79
C GLY A 188 -12.22 -6.60 11.56
N PHE A 189 -11.62 -5.54 11.00
CA PHE A 189 -10.16 -5.48 10.81
C PHE A 189 -9.47 -5.10 12.10
N ALA A 190 -8.38 -5.78 12.43
CA ALA A 190 -7.50 -5.35 13.51
C ALA A 190 -6.41 -4.42 12.95
N VAL A 191 -6.25 -3.25 13.57
CA VAL A 191 -5.37 -2.19 13.06
C VAL A 191 -4.48 -1.67 14.18
N TRP A 192 -3.21 -1.44 13.85
CA TRP A 192 -2.24 -0.77 14.72
C TRP A 192 -1.49 0.31 13.94
N GLU A 193 -1.15 1.40 14.62
CA GLU A 193 -0.16 2.37 14.15
C GLU A 193 1.13 2.17 14.94
N LEU A 194 2.23 1.84 14.26
CA LEU A 194 3.50 1.46 14.90
C LEU A 194 4.32 2.67 15.35
N SER A 195 4.02 3.86 14.86
CA SER A 195 4.80 5.08 15.14
C SER A 195 3.87 6.27 15.36
N PRO A 196 2.94 6.19 16.33
CA PRO A 196 1.92 7.23 16.52
C PRO A 196 2.51 8.56 16.97
N ASP A 197 3.64 8.49 17.70
CA ASP A 197 4.31 9.65 18.31
C ASP A 197 5.44 10.20 17.42
N ASP A 198 5.70 9.57 16.26
CA ASP A 198 6.70 10.06 15.32
C ASP A 198 6.11 11.22 14.49
N SER A 199 6.71 12.41 14.67
CA SER A 199 6.38 13.59 13.86
C SER A 199 6.94 13.52 12.43
N GLY A 200 7.69 12.46 12.13
CA GLY A 200 8.30 12.20 10.83
C GLY A 200 7.33 12.11 9.66
N ALA A 201 7.90 12.06 8.45
CA ALA A 201 7.13 11.93 7.22
C ALA A 201 6.57 10.51 7.03
N ARG A 202 7.10 9.51 7.74
CA ARG A 202 6.73 8.10 7.59
C ARG A 202 5.70 7.68 8.64
N ARG A 203 4.65 7.01 8.17
CA ARG A 203 3.64 6.34 8.98
C ARG A 203 3.67 4.84 8.70
N ARG A 204 3.60 4.03 9.75
CA ARG A 204 3.59 2.56 9.63
C ARG A 204 2.31 2.04 10.27
N ILE A 205 1.53 1.29 9.49
CA ILE A 205 0.23 0.75 9.87
C ILE A 205 0.28 -0.75 9.68
N VAL A 206 -0.26 -1.51 10.63
CA VAL A 206 -0.59 -2.93 10.45
C VAL A 206 -2.10 -3.04 10.27
N ALA A 207 -2.54 -3.81 9.29
CA ALA A 207 -3.95 -4.08 9.03
C ALA A 207 -4.18 -5.57 8.81
N LEU A 208 -4.98 -6.20 9.67
CA LEU A 208 -5.23 -7.64 9.62
C LEU A 208 -6.72 -7.89 9.42
N ALA A 209 -7.04 -8.90 8.62
CA ALA A 209 -8.40 -9.37 8.45
C ALA A 209 -8.46 -10.90 8.55
N SER A 210 -9.68 -11.45 8.63
CA SER A 210 -9.85 -12.88 8.38
C SER A 210 -9.64 -13.18 6.90
N GLN A 211 -9.29 -14.42 6.57
CA GLN A 211 -9.04 -14.83 5.18
C GLN A 211 -10.26 -14.58 4.25
N ASP A 212 -11.48 -14.61 4.81
CA ASP A 212 -12.73 -14.39 4.09
C ASP A 212 -12.98 -12.92 3.73
N GLN A 213 -12.15 -12.01 4.27
CA GLN A 213 -12.28 -10.57 4.10
C GLN A 213 -11.14 -9.95 3.27
N ASP A 214 -10.38 -10.76 2.54
CA ASP A 214 -9.22 -10.33 1.74
C ASP A 214 -9.57 -9.19 0.76
N ALA A 215 -10.67 -9.35 0.03
CA ALA A 215 -11.12 -8.35 -0.93
C ALA A 215 -11.50 -7.02 -0.26
N GLN A 216 -12.09 -7.06 0.93
CA GLN A 216 -12.48 -5.88 1.69
C GLN A 216 -11.26 -5.19 2.32
N LEU A 217 -10.28 -5.97 2.79
CA LEU A 217 -9.01 -5.44 3.27
C LEU A 217 -8.26 -4.74 2.13
N SER A 218 -8.08 -5.42 1.00
CA SER A 218 -7.43 -4.89 -0.20
C SER A 218 -8.17 -3.68 -0.77
N ALA A 219 -9.50 -3.67 -0.76
CA ALA A 219 -10.30 -2.51 -1.15
C ALA A 219 -9.99 -1.26 -0.32
N TRP A 220 -9.76 -1.46 0.97
CA TRP A 220 -9.53 -0.39 1.93
C TRP A 220 -8.10 0.16 1.83
N THR A 221 -7.11 -0.71 1.61
CA THR A 221 -5.68 -0.41 1.66
C THR A 221 -5.02 -0.23 0.29
N TRP A 222 -5.48 -0.93 -0.75
CA TRP A 222 -4.82 -1.01 -2.06
C TRP A 222 -5.74 -0.74 -3.26
N SER A 223 -6.61 -1.70 -3.62
CA SER A 223 -7.43 -1.65 -4.84
C SER A 223 -8.56 -2.68 -4.81
N GLN A 224 -9.67 -2.35 -5.46
CA GLN A 224 -10.77 -3.29 -5.77
C GLN A 224 -10.71 -3.86 -7.19
N GLY A 225 -9.54 -3.90 -7.82
CA GLY A 225 -9.50 -4.14 -9.26
C GLY A 225 -9.92 -2.90 -10.06
N GLN A 226 -9.72 -1.70 -9.50
CA GLN A 226 -9.72 -0.41 -10.21
C GLN A 226 -8.50 0.42 -9.77
N PRO A 227 -7.90 1.23 -10.66
CA PRO A 227 -6.72 2.01 -10.32
C PRO A 227 -7.05 3.25 -9.48
N ASP A 228 -8.28 3.39 -8.98
CA ASP A 228 -8.69 4.47 -8.07
C ASP A 228 -7.85 4.50 -6.79
N MET A 229 -7.86 5.65 -6.12
CA MET A 229 -7.17 5.82 -4.83
C MET A 229 -8.00 5.13 -3.73
N PRO A 230 -7.43 4.18 -2.97
CA PRO A 230 -8.16 3.48 -1.93
C PRO A 230 -8.44 4.41 -0.73
N PRO A 231 -9.46 4.13 0.09
CA PRO A 231 -9.85 5.00 1.19
C PRO A 231 -8.72 5.29 2.20
N LEU A 232 -7.92 4.29 2.57
CA LEU A 232 -6.80 4.47 3.51
C LEU A 232 -5.71 5.36 2.92
N CYS A 233 -5.42 5.22 1.61
CA CYS A 233 -4.49 6.09 0.90
C CYS A 233 -4.98 7.54 0.90
N ARG A 234 -6.25 7.79 0.57
CA ARG A 234 -6.81 9.15 0.57
C ARG A 234 -6.77 9.77 1.98
N TYR A 235 -7.15 9.02 3.00
CA TYR A 235 -7.04 9.47 4.40
C TYR A 235 -5.60 9.82 4.76
N SER A 236 -4.66 8.93 4.45
CA SER A 236 -3.25 9.09 4.80
C SER A 236 -2.58 10.24 4.05
N MET A 237 -2.99 10.51 2.81
CA MET A 237 -2.60 11.70 2.05
C MET A 237 -2.97 12.98 2.79
N HIS A 238 -4.24 13.12 3.22
CA HIS A 238 -4.68 14.30 3.98
C HIS A 238 -3.95 14.43 5.31
N ALA A 239 -3.74 13.32 6.02
CA ALA A 239 -2.97 13.30 7.26
C ALA A 239 -1.50 13.71 7.04
N ALA A 240 -0.89 13.30 5.91
CA ALA A 240 0.46 13.71 5.53
C ALA A 240 0.55 15.22 5.28
N LYS A 241 -0.43 15.81 4.59
CA LYS A 241 -0.49 17.27 4.39
C LYS A 241 -0.53 18.03 5.72
N LEU A 242 -1.38 17.59 6.65
CA LEU A 242 -1.50 18.21 7.98
C LEU A 242 -0.19 18.10 8.78
N ARG A 243 0.44 16.91 8.79
CA ARG A 243 1.73 16.71 9.46
C ARG A 243 2.84 17.55 8.84
N TYR A 244 2.88 17.67 7.51
CA TYR A 244 3.83 18.54 6.82
C TYR A 244 3.68 20.01 7.25
N GLN A 245 2.45 20.53 7.28
CA GLN A 245 2.18 21.89 7.75
C GLN A 245 2.53 22.11 9.22
N ALA A 246 2.38 21.08 10.06
CA ALA A 246 2.77 21.12 11.46
C ALA A 246 4.31 21.19 11.64
N ARG A 247 5.08 20.55 10.75
CA ARG A 247 6.56 20.58 10.76
C ARG A 247 7.15 21.92 10.29
N MET A 248 6.40 22.69 9.48
CA MET A 248 6.89 23.97 8.99
C MET A 248 7.05 24.98 10.14
N PRO A 249 8.26 25.57 10.33
CA PRO A 249 8.48 26.63 11.30
C PRO A 249 7.51 27.80 11.08
N TRP A 250 7.02 28.40 12.17
CA TRP A 250 6.05 29.50 12.13
C TRP A 250 6.47 30.66 11.23
N THR A 251 7.77 30.99 11.18
CA THR A 251 8.33 32.06 10.33
C THR A 251 8.24 31.79 8.83
N SER A 252 8.02 30.55 8.41
CA SER A 252 7.85 30.17 7.01
C SER A 252 6.38 30.08 6.58
N ARG A 253 5.42 30.27 7.51
CA ARG A 253 3.98 30.21 7.21
C ARG A 253 3.44 31.46 6.52
N ASP A 254 4.09 32.61 6.70
CA ASP A 254 3.66 33.88 6.11
C ASP A 254 4.09 34.04 4.64
N THR A 255 5.06 33.25 4.18
CA THR A 255 5.61 33.32 2.81
C THR A 255 5.02 32.28 1.86
N VAL A 256 4.42 31.21 2.39
CA VAL A 256 3.74 30.19 1.58
C VAL A 256 2.28 30.58 1.50
N ALA A 257 1.88 31.12 0.34
CA ALA A 257 0.47 31.28 0.01
C ALA A 257 -0.25 29.98 0.35
N VAL A 258 -1.13 30.06 1.35
CA VAL A 258 -1.93 28.96 1.87
C VAL A 258 -2.48 28.18 0.68
N LEU A 259 -2.05 26.92 0.52
CA LEU A 259 -2.61 25.98 -0.46
C LEU A 259 -4.14 26.15 -0.42
N PRO A 260 -4.80 26.48 -1.54
CA PRO A 260 -6.22 26.84 -1.49
C PRO A 260 -7.07 25.59 -1.18
N TRP A 261 -7.38 25.39 0.11
CA TRP A 261 -8.19 24.30 0.67
C TRP A 261 -9.70 24.40 0.33
N ASN A 262 -10.08 25.16 -0.68
CA ASN A 262 -11.49 25.41 -0.98
C ASN A 262 -12.06 24.33 -1.91
N ARG A 263 -12.39 23.15 -1.34
CA ARG A 263 -13.50 22.23 -1.70
C ARG A 263 -13.18 20.79 -1.28
N VAL A 264 -13.36 20.46 -0.01
CA VAL A 264 -13.67 19.09 0.41
C VAL A 264 -15.12 19.09 0.89
N ILE A 265 -16.03 18.70 0.00
CA ILE A 265 -17.42 18.41 0.37
C ILE A 265 -17.45 16.95 0.81
N PHE A 266 -17.60 16.72 2.11
CA PHE A 266 -18.03 15.42 2.63
C PHE A 266 -19.43 15.13 2.08
N ARG A 267 -19.54 14.24 1.09
CA ARG A 267 -20.81 13.64 0.69
C ARG A 267 -20.92 12.29 1.37
N THR A 268 -21.62 12.26 2.50
CA THR A 268 -22.06 11.06 3.20
C THR A 268 -23.34 10.51 2.57
N GLY A 269 -23.46 9.18 2.50
CA GLY A 269 -24.64 8.41 2.06
C GLY A 269 -24.58 7.97 0.59
N SER A 270 -24.85 6.72 0.19
CA SER A 270 -25.64 5.62 0.79
C SER A 270 -25.42 4.33 -0.05
N PRO A 271 -26.21 3.25 0.06
CA PRO A 271 -25.92 2.01 0.79
C PRO A 271 -25.45 0.82 -0.07
N PHE A 272 -24.77 -0.11 0.60
CA PHE A 272 -24.35 -1.43 0.15
C PHE A 272 -25.58 -2.31 -0.20
N LEU A 273 -25.57 -2.95 -1.39
CA LEU A 273 -26.49 -4.05 -1.71
C LEU A 273 -25.70 -5.35 -1.83
N SER A 274 -26.25 -6.38 -1.18
CA SER A 274 -25.73 -7.73 -1.00
C SER A 274 -25.94 -8.61 -2.24
N GLY A 275 -25.04 -9.58 -2.44
CA GLY A 275 -25.21 -10.66 -3.42
C GLY A 275 -24.00 -11.60 -3.46
N ARG A 276 -24.22 -12.88 -3.13
CA ARG A 276 -23.24 -13.98 -2.99
C ARG A 276 -22.64 -14.42 -4.33
N SER A 277 -21.39 -14.91 -4.32
CA SER A 277 -21.04 -16.34 -4.46
C SER A 277 -19.52 -16.53 -4.45
N SER A 278 -19.09 -17.51 -3.67
CA SER A 278 -17.71 -17.95 -3.44
C SER A 278 -17.10 -18.67 -4.66
N GLU A 279 -16.05 -18.10 -5.23
CA GLU A 279 -15.01 -18.81 -5.98
C GLU A 279 -13.66 -18.19 -5.59
N GLY A 280 -12.63 -19.00 -5.36
CA GLY A 280 -11.33 -18.55 -4.85
C GLY A 280 -10.62 -17.58 -5.80
N TRP A 281 -10.10 -16.48 -5.26
CA TRP A 281 -9.49 -15.40 -6.04
C TRP A 281 -7.96 -15.51 -6.14
N ALA A 282 -7.48 -15.35 -7.37
CA ALA A 282 -6.15 -14.81 -7.68
C ALA A 282 -6.22 -13.28 -7.63
N SER A 283 -5.05 -12.62 -7.56
CA SER A 283 -4.84 -11.16 -7.63
C SER A 283 -5.97 -10.43 -8.41
N PRO A 284 -6.54 -9.31 -7.90
CA PRO A 284 -7.79 -8.71 -8.40
C PRO A 284 -7.79 -8.28 -9.88
N TRP A 285 -6.64 -8.41 -10.56
CA TRP A 285 -6.40 -8.09 -11.96
C TRP A 285 -6.04 -9.29 -12.84
N ARG A 286 -5.74 -10.46 -12.27
CA ARG A 286 -5.43 -11.68 -13.02
C ARG A 286 -6.73 -12.44 -13.27
N LYS A 287 -7.23 -12.40 -14.52
CA LYS A 287 -8.24 -13.37 -14.95
C LYS A 287 -7.66 -14.80 -14.87
N PRO A 288 -8.44 -15.80 -14.43
CA PRO A 288 -8.00 -17.19 -14.49
C PRO A 288 -7.76 -17.57 -15.96
N THR A 289 -6.58 -18.14 -16.24
CA THR A 289 -6.27 -18.70 -17.55
C THR A 289 -7.12 -19.95 -17.79
N THR A 290 -8.10 -19.84 -18.67
CA THR A 290 -8.83 -21.00 -19.19
C THR A 290 -7.87 -21.92 -19.93
N LYS A 291 -7.60 -23.10 -19.36
CA LYS A 291 -6.95 -24.20 -20.08
C LYS A 291 -7.79 -24.57 -21.30
N GLY A 292 -7.22 -24.41 -22.48
CA GLY A 292 -7.75 -24.98 -23.71
C GLY A 292 -7.89 -26.49 -23.55
N ARG A 293 -9.11 -26.97 -23.75
CA ARG A 293 -9.45 -28.38 -23.91
C ARG A 293 -9.26 -28.67 -25.40
N GLU A 294 -8.08 -29.13 -25.80
CA GLU A 294 -7.91 -29.71 -27.13
C GLU A 294 -8.41 -31.15 -27.09
N THR A 295 -9.50 -31.37 -27.82
CA THR A 295 -9.94 -32.66 -28.32
C THR A 295 -9.07 -33.05 -29.51
N GLY A 296 -8.48 -34.23 -29.45
CA GLY A 296 -7.82 -34.94 -30.54
C GLY A 296 -7.59 -36.38 -30.10
#